data_AF-B4X3U0-F1
#
_entry.id   AF-B4X3U0-F1
#
_cell.length_a   1.000
_cell.length_b   1.000
_cell.length_c   1.000
_cell.angle_alpha   90.00
_cell.angle_beta   90.00
_cell.angle_gamma   90.00
#
_symmetry.space_group_name_H-M   'P 1'
#
loop_
_entity.id
_entity.type
_entity.pdbx_description
1 polymer ?
#
loop_
_entity_poly.entity_id
_entity_poly.type
_entity_poly.pdbx_seq_one_letter_code
_entity_poly.pdbx_strand_id
1 'polypeptide(L)'
;MSETVDIRIHHDFDETALQQAITGFAALFKTEEEKASKVLRSAPVVIRKNVTPDVAEKFRTALQKLNIGVTLEQAASETVAEPAPAPVADNNAAGDVAPSNDGSAVIESDKDHPGYAFRIEGRPDFSFLTVTVPANQKIKVEASAMATMDTHLEMKTRMRGGLGRLMTGESIFINEFTAAGGPGEIGIAPAAPGDMGHVFLNDDTIYLQNSAFVAAGPEVEVESKWQGLTKGFFSGESLFLIRAKGQGDLWFNTYGAMIEIDVKGDYVVDTGNIVAFTDGLDYKVSKVGGYKSLFFSGEGFVCRFSGEGKVWIQTRGVDAFLSWLHPYRPAPKKG
;
A
#
# COMPACT_ATOMS: atom_id res chain seq x y z
N MET A 1 -6.95 -19.62 -7.37
CA MET A 1 -7.09 -18.85 -6.11
C MET A 1 -6.03 -19.37 -5.14
N SER A 2 -5.11 -18.54 -4.67
CA SER A 2 -4.22 -18.93 -3.56
C SER A 2 -5.05 -19.01 -2.29
N GLU A 3 -5.01 -20.13 -1.58
CA GLU A 3 -5.70 -20.28 -0.29
C GLU A 3 -5.19 -19.23 0.71
N THR A 4 -6.08 -18.45 1.31
CA THR A 4 -5.74 -17.49 2.36
C THR A 4 -6.36 -17.90 3.70
N VAL A 5 -5.69 -17.54 4.79
CA VAL A 5 -6.10 -17.88 6.16
C VAL A 5 -6.17 -16.65 7.05
N ASP A 6 -7.08 -16.69 8.02
CA ASP A 6 -7.22 -15.73 9.10
C ASP A 6 -6.42 -16.22 10.33
N ILE A 7 -5.77 -15.28 11.01
CA ILE A 7 -4.96 -15.55 12.20
C ILE A 7 -5.76 -15.14 13.43
N ARG A 8 -6.19 -16.13 14.22
CA ARG A 8 -6.93 -15.92 15.47
C ARG A 8 -6.06 -16.22 16.67
N ILE A 9 -6.03 -15.31 17.64
CA ILE A 9 -5.44 -15.58 18.95
C ILE A 9 -6.51 -16.09 19.91
N HIS A 10 -6.13 -17.00 20.80
CA HIS A 10 -6.97 -17.59 21.84
C HIS A 10 -6.41 -17.31 23.24
N HIS A 11 -7.27 -17.42 24.24
CA HIS A 11 -6.91 -17.20 25.64
C HIS A 11 -6.62 -18.54 26.32
N ASP A 12 -5.41 -18.69 26.87
CA ASP A 12 -5.05 -19.72 27.87
C ASP A 12 -3.90 -19.20 28.77
N PHE A 13 -4.09 -18.04 29.41
CA PHE A 13 -3.05 -17.42 30.25
C PHE A 13 -3.50 -17.33 31.71
N ASP A 14 -2.61 -17.60 32.66
CA ASP A 14 -2.70 -17.00 33.99
C ASP A 14 -2.20 -15.53 33.94
N GLU A 15 -2.46 -14.71 34.98
CA GLU A 15 -2.10 -13.28 34.96
C GLU A 15 -0.57 -13.03 34.82
N THR A 16 0.28 -13.99 35.23
CA THR A 16 1.74 -13.86 35.07
C THR A 16 2.15 -14.12 33.62
N ALA A 17 1.59 -15.16 33.00
CA ALA A 17 1.77 -15.47 31.59
C ALA A 17 1.20 -14.36 30.69
N LEU A 18 0.09 -13.74 31.10
CA LEU A 18 -0.51 -12.63 30.37
C LEU A 18 0.41 -11.41 30.35
N GLN A 19 1.03 -11.04 31.47
CA GLN A 19 1.95 -9.90 31.49
C GLN A 19 3.20 -10.14 30.61
N GLN A 20 3.76 -11.35 30.62
CA GLN A 20 4.88 -11.72 29.74
C GLN A 20 4.45 -11.71 28.26
N ALA A 21 3.25 -12.21 27.96
CA ALA A 21 2.67 -12.15 26.63
C ALA A 21 2.43 -10.71 26.19
N ILE A 22 1.98 -9.80 27.07
CA ILE A 22 1.79 -8.37 26.78
C ILE A 22 3.13 -7.72 26.40
N THR A 23 4.17 -7.88 27.22
CA THR A 23 5.49 -7.30 26.93
C THR A 23 6.09 -7.89 25.66
N GLY A 24 5.99 -9.21 25.49
CA GLY A 24 6.47 -9.91 24.29
C GLY A 24 5.72 -9.49 23.02
N PHE A 25 4.40 -9.35 23.11
CA PHE A 25 3.54 -8.89 22.01
C PHE A 25 3.81 -7.43 21.68
N ALA A 26 3.93 -6.55 22.68
CA ALA A 26 4.28 -5.15 22.50
C ALA A 26 5.64 -5.00 21.80
N ALA A 27 6.64 -5.78 22.21
CA ALA A 27 7.96 -5.80 21.58
C ALA A 27 7.92 -6.37 20.16
N LEU A 28 7.25 -7.51 19.95
CA LEU A 28 7.10 -8.16 18.65
C LEU A 28 6.40 -7.23 17.66
N PHE A 29 5.38 -6.50 18.12
CA PHE A 29 4.52 -5.63 17.33
C PHE A 29 4.85 -4.14 17.38
N LYS A 30 5.92 -3.76 18.09
CA LYS A 30 6.35 -2.37 18.25
C LYS A 30 5.21 -1.42 18.62
N THR A 31 4.34 -1.88 19.50
CA THR A 31 3.18 -1.13 20.01
C THR A 31 3.35 -0.88 21.50
N GLU A 32 2.58 0.05 22.06
CA GLU A 32 2.50 0.27 23.50
C GLU A 32 1.88 -0.94 24.22
N GLU A 33 2.36 -1.24 25.43
CA GLU A 33 1.86 -2.35 26.24
C GLU A 33 0.36 -2.23 26.55
N GLU A 34 -0.17 -1.01 26.67
CA GLU A 34 -1.61 -0.78 26.88
C GLU A 34 -2.45 -1.29 25.69
N LYS A 35 -2.01 -1.00 24.45
CA LYS A 35 -2.65 -1.50 23.23
C LYS A 35 -2.51 -3.01 23.11
N ALA A 36 -1.33 -3.55 23.41
CA ALA A 36 -1.09 -5.00 23.43
C ALA A 36 -2.01 -5.71 24.43
N SER A 37 -2.14 -5.15 25.64
CA SER A 37 -3.02 -5.65 26.70
C SER A 37 -4.48 -5.69 26.25
N LYS A 38 -4.97 -4.62 25.62
CA LYS A 38 -6.33 -4.56 25.09
C LYS A 38 -6.60 -5.64 24.04
N VAL A 39 -5.65 -5.89 23.14
CA VAL A 39 -5.78 -6.94 22.11
C VAL A 39 -5.77 -8.32 22.74
N LEU A 40 -4.78 -8.64 23.59
CA LEU A 40 -4.65 -9.97 24.20
C LEU A 40 -5.83 -10.30 25.13
N ARG A 41 -6.33 -9.32 25.90
CA ARG A 41 -7.51 -9.49 26.76
C ARG A 41 -8.82 -9.60 25.98
N SER A 42 -8.84 -9.23 24.70
CA SER A 42 -10.00 -9.40 23.83
C SER A 42 -10.07 -10.77 23.14
N ALA A 43 -9.12 -11.67 23.43
CA ALA A 43 -9.13 -13.02 22.88
C ALA A 43 -10.40 -13.80 23.34
N PRO A 44 -11.03 -14.61 22.45
CA PRO A 44 -10.57 -14.94 21.11
C PRO A 44 -10.82 -13.82 20.08
N VAL A 45 -9.77 -13.39 19.39
CA VAL A 45 -9.84 -12.27 18.41
C VAL A 45 -9.03 -12.59 17.17
N VAL A 46 -9.59 -12.25 16.01
CA VAL A 46 -8.86 -12.31 14.73
C VAL A 46 -7.98 -11.07 14.65
N ILE A 47 -6.68 -11.28 14.67
CA ILE A 47 -5.69 -10.20 14.59
C ILE A 47 -5.31 -9.87 13.16
N ARG A 48 -5.56 -10.79 12.21
CA ARG A 48 -5.32 -10.58 10.79
C ARG A 48 -6.18 -11.49 9.94
N LYS A 49 -6.63 -10.98 8.79
CA LYS A 49 -7.40 -11.72 7.79
C LYS A 49 -6.64 -11.89 6.47
N ASN A 50 -7.02 -12.88 5.69
CA ASN A 50 -6.59 -13.07 4.30
C ASN A 50 -5.06 -13.11 4.10
N VAL A 51 -4.36 -13.85 4.95
CA VAL A 51 -2.90 -14.00 4.92
C VAL A 51 -2.52 -15.27 4.18
N THR A 52 -1.41 -15.28 3.43
CA THR A 52 -0.91 -16.51 2.81
C THR A 52 -0.43 -17.52 3.88
N PRO A 53 -0.52 -18.83 3.65
CA PRO A 53 -0.15 -19.85 4.64
C PRO A 53 1.28 -19.69 5.18
N ASP A 54 2.24 -19.35 4.32
CA ASP A 54 3.64 -19.14 4.71
C ASP A 54 3.83 -17.95 5.67
N VAL A 55 3.05 -16.88 5.49
CA VAL A 55 3.10 -15.72 6.38
C VAL A 55 2.35 -16.04 7.67
N ALA A 56 1.20 -16.71 7.59
CA ALA A 56 0.43 -17.14 8.75
C ALA A 56 1.24 -18.07 9.68
N GLU A 57 2.06 -18.95 9.11
CA GLU A 57 2.94 -19.83 9.88
C GLU A 57 4.07 -19.10 10.61
N LYS A 58 4.62 -18.05 10.01
CA LYS A 58 5.59 -17.17 10.68
C LYS A 58 4.96 -16.49 11.89
N PHE A 59 3.71 -16.03 11.76
CA PHE A 59 2.94 -15.44 12.85
C PHE A 59 2.66 -16.44 13.96
N ARG A 60 2.14 -17.62 13.61
CA ARG A 60 1.89 -18.70 14.55
C ARG A 60 3.14 -19.04 15.35
N THR A 61 4.27 -19.22 14.66
CA THR A 61 5.57 -19.52 15.29
C THR A 61 6.01 -18.41 16.24
N ALA A 62 5.89 -17.14 15.84
CA ALA A 62 6.32 -16.01 16.67
C ALA A 62 5.44 -15.84 17.92
N LEU A 63 4.12 -16.02 17.78
CA LEU A 63 3.15 -15.91 18.88
C LEU A 63 3.23 -17.10 19.85
N GLN A 64 3.44 -18.31 19.34
CA GLN A 64 3.63 -19.51 20.18
C GLN A 64 4.89 -19.42 21.04
N LYS A 65 5.96 -18.77 20.57
CA LYS A 65 7.16 -18.47 21.40
C LYS A 65 6.86 -17.55 22.58
N LEU A 66 5.75 -16.82 22.53
CA LEU A 66 5.25 -15.96 23.60
C LEU A 66 4.16 -16.67 24.43
N ASN A 67 4.00 -17.99 24.26
CA ASN A 67 2.93 -18.82 24.82
C ASN A 67 1.51 -18.36 24.42
N ILE A 68 1.37 -17.63 23.31
CA ILE A 68 0.06 -17.19 22.81
C ILE A 68 -0.55 -18.29 21.96
N GLY A 69 -1.76 -18.74 22.31
CA GLY A 69 -2.52 -19.70 21.53
C GLY A 69 -2.99 -19.10 20.20
N VAL A 70 -2.77 -19.80 19.09
CA VAL A 70 -3.09 -19.33 17.73
C VAL A 70 -3.75 -20.43 16.91
N THR A 71 -4.87 -20.10 16.27
CA THR A 71 -5.50 -20.94 15.23
C THR A 71 -5.44 -20.22 13.89
N LEU A 72 -5.16 -20.99 12.83
CA LEU A 72 -5.28 -20.52 11.45
C LEU A 72 -6.61 -21.02 10.88
N GLU A 73 -7.51 -20.11 10.52
CA GLU A 73 -8.84 -20.40 10.00
C GLU A 73 -8.85 -20.15 8.49
N GLN A 74 -9.38 -21.08 7.68
CA GLN A 74 -9.49 -20.85 6.25
C GLN A 74 -10.51 -19.74 5.97
N ALA A 75 -10.12 -18.73 5.19
CA ALA A 75 -11.03 -17.64 4.85
C ALA A 75 -12.22 -18.20 4.04
N ALA A 76 -13.45 -17.87 4.44
CA ALA A 76 -14.64 -18.30 3.74
C ALA A 76 -14.62 -17.75 2.31
N SER A 77 -14.80 -18.63 1.32
CA SER A 77 -14.95 -18.23 -0.08
C SER A 77 -16.25 -17.44 -0.24
N GLU A 78 -16.15 -16.12 -0.38
CA GLU A 78 -17.25 -15.32 -0.89
C GLU A 78 -17.42 -15.66 -2.37
N THR A 79 -18.55 -16.28 -2.71
CA THR A 79 -18.92 -16.59 -4.09
C THR A 79 -19.26 -15.29 -4.80
N VAL A 80 -18.28 -14.76 -5.55
CA VAL A 80 -18.49 -13.61 -6.43
C VAL A 80 -19.20 -14.08 -7.69
N ALA A 81 -20.39 -13.52 -7.94
CA ALA A 81 -21.14 -13.73 -9.17
C ALA A 81 -20.40 -13.13 -10.38
N GLU A 82 -20.38 -13.89 -11.47
CA GLU A 82 -19.74 -13.60 -12.75
C GLU A 82 -20.43 -12.42 -13.47
N PRO A 83 -19.72 -11.34 -13.84
CA PRO A 83 -20.28 -10.30 -14.70
C PRO A 83 -20.20 -10.71 -16.18
N ALA A 84 -21.26 -10.37 -16.93
CA ALA A 84 -21.41 -10.64 -18.35
C ALA A 84 -20.42 -9.85 -19.23
N PRO A 85 -20.04 -10.36 -20.43
CA PRO A 85 -19.05 -9.73 -21.28
C PRO A 85 -19.61 -8.51 -22.03
N ALA A 86 -18.84 -7.43 -22.08
CA ALA A 86 -19.08 -6.27 -22.96
C ALA A 86 -18.21 -6.37 -24.24
N PRO A 87 -18.63 -5.74 -25.36
CA PRO A 87 -18.11 -6.04 -26.69
C PRO A 87 -16.82 -5.27 -27.05
N VAL A 88 -16.04 -5.88 -27.95
CA VAL A 88 -14.77 -5.38 -28.51
C VAL A 88 -15.04 -4.36 -29.63
N ALA A 89 -14.28 -3.27 -29.69
CA ALA A 89 -14.24 -2.37 -30.84
C ALA A 89 -12.79 -1.99 -31.20
N ASP A 90 -12.53 -1.94 -32.51
CA ASP A 90 -11.23 -1.87 -33.19
C ASP A 90 -10.70 -0.43 -33.45
N ASN A 91 -9.37 -0.30 -33.33
CA ASN A 91 -8.36 0.40 -34.17
C ASN A 91 -8.37 1.94 -34.39
N ASN A 92 -7.29 2.63 -33.94
CA ASN A 92 -6.08 3.05 -34.73
C ASN A 92 -5.45 4.43 -34.38
N ALA A 93 -4.10 4.42 -34.29
CA ALA A 93 -3.09 5.42 -34.72
C ALA A 93 -2.62 6.63 -33.83
N ALA A 94 -1.47 6.41 -33.17
CA ALA A 94 -0.16 7.12 -33.20
C ALA A 94 0.04 8.62 -32.80
N GLY A 95 0.95 8.86 -31.83
CA GLY A 95 1.80 10.07 -31.71
C GLY A 95 2.40 10.40 -30.31
N ASP A 96 3.71 10.17 -30.16
CA ASP A 96 4.76 10.57 -29.17
C ASP A 96 4.56 11.57 -27.98
N VAL A 97 5.06 11.11 -26.81
CA VAL A 97 5.83 11.78 -25.71
C VAL A 97 5.09 12.47 -24.54
N ALA A 98 5.37 11.92 -23.34
CA ALA A 98 5.02 12.30 -21.96
C ALA A 98 3.60 11.89 -21.50
N PRO A 99 3.40 11.27 -20.31
CA PRO A 99 2.06 11.05 -19.80
C PRO A 99 1.51 12.39 -19.29
N SER A 100 1.01 13.20 -20.22
CA SER A 100 0.07 14.25 -19.90
C SER A 100 -1.22 13.58 -19.45
N ASN A 101 -1.80 14.06 -18.36
CA ASN A 101 -3.18 13.77 -18.02
C ASN A 101 -4.08 14.49 -19.07
N ASP A 102 -4.17 13.94 -20.28
CA ASP A 102 -4.95 14.47 -21.41
C ASP A 102 -6.47 14.27 -21.23
N GLY A 103 -6.88 13.70 -20.10
CA GLY A 103 -8.26 13.32 -19.82
C GLY A 103 -8.67 12.01 -20.49
N SER A 104 -7.74 11.31 -21.16
CA SER A 104 -7.97 9.95 -21.63
C SER A 104 -8.19 9.02 -20.45
N ALA A 105 -9.29 8.26 -20.52
CA ALA A 105 -9.60 7.19 -19.57
C ALA A 105 -8.59 6.02 -19.66
N VAL A 106 -7.68 6.05 -20.66
CA VAL A 106 -6.70 5.02 -20.94
C VAL A 106 -5.29 5.62 -21.15
N ILE A 107 -4.29 5.10 -20.46
CA ILE A 107 -2.86 5.31 -20.73
C ILE A 107 -2.28 3.99 -21.24
N GLU A 108 -1.53 3.99 -22.34
CA GLU A 108 -0.75 2.85 -22.81
C GLU A 108 0.73 3.22 -22.88
N SER A 109 1.61 2.25 -22.63
CA SER A 109 3.04 2.41 -22.88
C SER A 109 3.30 2.58 -24.38
N ASP A 110 4.13 3.56 -24.74
CA ASP A 110 4.63 3.69 -26.11
C ASP A 110 5.43 2.46 -26.55
N LYS A 111 5.52 2.23 -27.86
CA LYS A 111 6.28 1.10 -28.44
C LYS A 111 7.76 1.11 -28.05
N ASP A 112 8.32 2.30 -27.87
CA ASP A 112 9.72 2.52 -27.52
C ASP A 112 9.92 2.73 -26.01
N HIS A 113 8.88 2.46 -25.20
CA HIS A 113 8.97 2.52 -23.75
C HIS A 113 10.06 1.56 -23.23
N PRO A 114 11.04 2.04 -22.44
CA PRO A 114 12.17 1.23 -22.00
C PRO A 114 11.81 0.13 -20.98
N GLY A 115 10.62 0.18 -20.41
CA GLY A 115 10.11 -0.79 -19.44
C GLY A 115 9.21 -1.87 -20.06
N TYR A 116 8.23 -2.33 -19.28
CA TYR A 116 7.26 -3.31 -19.74
C TYR A 116 6.12 -2.65 -20.52
N ALA A 117 5.56 -3.37 -21.48
CA ALA A 117 4.31 -2.94 -22.11
C ALA A 117 3.18 -2.97 -21.08
N PHE A 118 2.43 -1.87 -20.96
CA PHE A 118 1.33 -1.76 -20.00
C PHE A 118 0.17 -0.90 -20.53
N ARG A 119 -0.98 -1.05 -19.87
CA ARG A 119 -2.16 -0.23 -20.07
C ARG A 119 -2.82 0.08 -18.73
N ILE A 120 -3.16 1.34 -18.48
CA ILE A 120 -3.98 1.79 -17.35
C ILE A 120 -5.34 2.21 -17.90
N GLU A 121 -6.42 1.62 -17.43
CA GLU A 121 -7.80 1.91 -17.87
C GLU A 121 -8.66 2.33 -16.68
N GLY A 122 -9.86 2.86 -16.91
CA GLY A 122 -10.82 3.17 -15.84
C GLY A 122 -10.46 4.42 -15.02
N ARG A 123 -9.54 5.25 -15.53
CA ARG A 123 -9.16 6.52 -14.91
C ARG A 123 -10.28 7.56 -15.00
N PRO A 124 -10.37 8.51 -14.06
CA PRO A 124 -9.60 8.61 -12.81
C PRO A 124 -10.30 7.90 -11.62
N ASP A 125 -11.42 7.22 -11.85
CA ASP A 125 -12.33 6.80 -10.78
C ASP A 125 -11.95 5.45 -10.16
N PHE A 126 -11.61 4.47 -11.01
CA PHE A 126 -11.33 3.07 -10.61
C PHE A 126 -10.28 2.47 -11.54
N SER A 127 -9.06 3.00 -11.47
CA SER A 127 -7.98 2.61 -12.38
C SER A 127 -7.65 1.11 -12.28
N PHE A 128 -7.44 0.47 -13.43
CA PHE A 128 -7.00 -0.92 -13.58
C PHE A 128 -5.74 -0.96 -14.43
N LEU A 129 -4.71 -1.67 -13.98
CA LEU A 129 -3.43 -1.80 -14.68
C LEU A 129 -3.27 -3.20 -15.26
N THR A 130 -3.04 -3.27 -16.56
CA THR A 130 -2.62 -4.50 -17.26
C THR A 130 -1.16 -4.37 -17.66
N VAL A 131 -0.33 -5.36 -17.32
CA VAL A 131 1.10 -5.38 -17.69
C VAL A 131 1.43 -6.68 -18.41
N THR A 132 2.16 -6.59 -19.52
CA THR A 132 2.79 -7.74 -20.18
C THR A 132 4.18 -7.96 -19.61
N VAL A 133 4.36 -9.02 -18.82
CA VAL A 133 5.65 -9.41 -18.26
C VAL A 133 6.41 -10.26 -19.30
N PRO A 134 7.63 -9.87 -19.71
CA PRO A 134 8.40 -10.66 -20.66
C PRO A 134 8.77 -12.05 -20.13
N ALA A 135 9.04 -12.98 -21.06
CA ALA A 135 9.41 -14.35 -20.71
C ALA A 135 10.59 -14.40 -19.73
N ASN A 136 10.42 -15.18 -18.66
CA ASN A 136 11.37 -15.37 -17.57
C ASN A 136 11.75 -14.10 -16.78
N GLN A 137 11.05 -12.99 -17.02
CA GLN A 137 11.16 -11.80 -16.20
C GLN A 137 10.12 -11.79 -15.08
N LYS A 138 10.27 -10.83 -14.16
CA LYS A 138 9.40 -10.68 -13.00
C LYS A 138 8.86 -9.28 -12.86
N ILE A 139 7.72 -9.16 -12.20
CA ILE A 139 7.14 -7.89 -11.74
C ILE A 139 6.86 -7.97 -10.24
N LYS A 140 7.06 -6.86 -9.54
CA LYS A 140 6.70 -6.69 -8.13
C LYS A 140 5.32 -6.05 -8.08
N VAL A 141 4.40 -6.60 -7.30
CA VAL A 141 3.02 -6.12 -7.19
C VAL A 141 2.61 -6.06 -5.73
N GLU A 142 1.83 -5.05 -5.35
CA GLU A 142 1.17 -4.95 -4.05
C GLU A 142 0.40 -6.23 -3.75
N ALA A 143 0.52 -6.75 -2.53
CA ALA A 143 -0.24 -7.91 -2.15
C ALA A 143 -1.74 -7.62 -2.20
N SER A 144 -2.51 -8.62 -2.63
CA SER A 144 -3.96 -8.55 -2.78
C SER A 144 -4.47 -7.59 -3.86
N ALA A 145 -3.59 -6.95 -4.65
CA ALA A 145 -3.99 -6.11 -5.78
C ALA A 145 -4.07 -6.88 -7.11
N MET A 146 -3.57 -8.12 -7.21
CA MET A 146 -3.70 -8.92 -8.43
C MET A 146 -5.17 -9.32 -8.66
N ALA A 147 -5.70 -8.95 -9.82
CA ALA A 147 -7.09 -9.21 -10.23
C ALA A 147 -7.17 -10.30 -11.30
N THR A 148 -6.26 -10.29 -12.28
CA THR A 148 -6.17 -11.32 -13.34
C THR A 148 -4.70 -11.68 -13.56
N MET A 149 -4.43 -12.90 -14.01
CA MET A 149 -3.10 -13.29 -14.51
C MET A 149 -3.20 -14.49 -15.44
N ASP A 150 -2.29 -14.58 -16.39
CA ASP A 150 -2.07 -15.81 -17.14
C ASP A 150 -1.63 -16.96 -16.22
N THR A 151 -1.99 -18.19 -16.57
CA THR A 151 -1.80 -19.36 -15.71
C THR A 151 -0.33 -19.76 -15.49
N HIS A 152 0.59 -19.31 -16.34
CA HIS A 152 2.03 -19.57 -16.23
C HIS A 152 2.79 -18.47 -15.47
N LEU A 153 2.10 -17.49 -14.89
CA LEU A 153 2.71 -16.55 -13.95
C LEU A 153 2.85 -17.19 -12.56
N GLU A 154 4.09 -17.40 -12.14
CA GLU A 154 4.42 -17.97 -10.84
C GLU A 154 4.57 -16.87 -9.77
N MET A 155 3.79 -16.95 -8.70
CA MET A 155 3.83 -15.98 -7.59
C MET A 155 4.76 -16.44 -6.46
N LYS A 156 5.58 -15.52 -5.96
CA LYS A 156 6.35 -15.67 -4.71
C LYS A 156 6.12 -14.47 -3.81
N THR A 157 5.55 -14.67 -2.63
CA THR A 157 5.34 -13.59 -1.65
C THR A 157 6.63 -13.20 -0.95
N ARG A 158 6.96 -11.90 -0.96
CA ARG A 158 8.09 -11.31 -0.22
C ARG A 158 7.55 -10.33 0.82
N MET A 159 7.76 -10.65 2.09
CA MET A 159 7.43 -9.73 3.18
C MET A 159 8.62 -8.80 3.43
N ARG A 160 8.43 -7.48 3.24
CA ARG A 160 9.45 -6.45 3.52
C ARG A 160 9.01 -5.61 4.73
N GLY A 161 9.61 -5.91 5.89
CA GLY A 161 9.23 -5.34 7.18
C GLY A 161 8.85 -6.46 8.14
N GLY A 162 9.55 -6.59 9.27
CA GLY A 162 9.32 -7.68 10.23
C GLY A 162 7.88 -7.73 10.74
N LEU A 163 7.50 -8.86 11.38
CA LEU A 163 6.13 -9.16 11.83
C LEU A 163 5.48 -8.00 12.59
N GLY A 164 6.27 -7.18 13.29
CA GLY A 164 5.75 -6.08 14.06
C GLY A 164 5.10 -4.94 13.29
N ARG A 165 5.65 -4.60 12.13
CA ARG A 165 5.12 -3.52 11.29
C ARG A 165 3.84 -3.91 10.55
N LEU A 166 3.53 -5.21 10.49
CA LEU A 166 2.29 -5.69 9.90
C LEU A 166 1.07 -5.32 10.76
N MET A 167 1.22 -5.23 12.08
CA MET A 167 0.12 -4.80 12.96
C MET A 167 -0.08 -3.28 12.96
N THR A 168 0.98 -2.51 12.77
CA THR A 168 0.92 -1.04 12.76
C THR A 168 0.46 -0.46 11.41
N GLY A 169 0.30 -1.30 10.38
CA GLY A 169 -0.01 -0.85 9.01
C GLY A 169 1.20 -0.30 8.26
N GLU A 170 2.38 -0.31 8.88
CA GLU A 170 3.66 0.21 8.34
C GLU A 170 4.48 -0.86 7.58
N SER A 171 3.82 -1.88 7.02
CA SER A 171 4.48 -2.97 6.29
C SER A 171 4.04 -2.97 4.85
N ILE A 172 4.99 -3.15 3.93
CA ILE A 172 4.70 -3.36 2.50
C ILE A 172 4.73 -4.86 2.24
N PHE A 173 3.66 -5.38 1.65
CA PHE A 173 3.63 -6.74 1.14
C PHE A 173 3.75 -6.67 -0.37
N ILE A 174 4.81 -7.28 -0.88
CA ILE A 174 5.08 -7.32 -2.32
C ILE A 174 5.08 -8.77 -2.74
N ASN A 175 4.25 -9.10 -3.72
CA ASN A 175 4.31 -10.36 -4.45
C ASN A 175 5.21 -10.18 -5.68
N GLU A 176 6.11 -11.13 -5.90
CA GLU A 176 6.89 -11.24 -7.12
C GLU A 176 6.20 -12.23 -8.05
N PHE A 177 5.76 -11.80 -9.22
CA PHE A 177 5.20 -12.66 -10.27
C PHE A 177 6.25 -12.87 -11.36
N THR A 178 6.53 -14.11 -11.74
CA THR A 178 7.51 -14.46 -12.78
C THR A 178 6.82 -15.16 -13.94
N ALA A 179 7.01 -14.69 -15.17
CA ALA A 179 6.39 -15.30 -16.35
C ALA A 179 7.19 -16.53 -16.81
N ALA A 180 6.74 -17.74 -16.48
CA ALA A 180 7.50 -18.96 -16.75
C ALA A 180 7.30 -19.44 -18.19
N GLY A 181 8.38 -19.57 -18.96
CA GLY A 181 8.36 -20.21 -20.28
C GLY A 181 7.79 -19.37 -21.44
N GLY A 182 7.28 -18.16 -21.18
CA GLY A 182 6.79 -17.23 -22.20
C GLY A 182 6.35 -15.90 -21.59
N PRO A 183 6.07 -14.86 -22.40
CA PRO A 183 5.44 -13.63 -21.90
C PRO A 183 4.11 -13.94 -21.23
N GLY A 184 3.74 -13.20 -20.20
CA GLY A 184 2.46 -13.38 -19.50
C GLY A 184 1.83 -12.06 -19.09
N GLU A 185 0.51 -12.00 -19.14
CA GLU A 185 -0.28 -10.84 -18.75
C GLU A 185 -0.70 -10.90 -17.27
N ILE A 186 -0.59 -9.77 -16.57
CA ILE A 186 -1.13 -9.58 -15.21
C ILE A 186 -2.00 -8.32 -15.15
N GLY A 187 -3.20 -8.45 -14.60
CA GLY A 187 -4.11 -7.35 -14.29
C GLY A 187 -4.12 -7.05 -12.80
N ILE A 188 -4.05 -5.76 -12.45
CA ILE A 188 -3.83 -5.25 -11.10
C ILE A 188 -4.87 -4.17 -10.80
N ALA A 189 -5.66 -4.40 -9.74
CA ALA A 189 -6.67 -3.50 -9.22
C ALA A 189 -6.33 -3.13 -7.76
N PRO A 190 -5.86 -1.90 -7.50
CA PRO A 190 -5.56 -1.46 -6.15
C PRO A 190 -6.81 -1.42 -5.26
N ALA A 191 -6.62 -1.52 -3.94
CA ALA A 191 -7.74 -1.55 -2.99
C ALA A 191 -8.48 -0.21 -2.86
N ALA A 192 -7.76 0.91 -2.97
CA ALA A 192 -8.36 2.24 -2.85
C ALA A 192 -8.99 2.65 -4.19
N PRO A 193 -10.24 3.15 -4.21
CA PRO A 193 -10.85 3.67 -5.42
C PRO A 193 -10.21 5.00 -5.81
N GLY A 194 -9.63 5.06 -7.00
CA GLY A 194 -9.02 6.27 -7.50
C GLY A 194 -8.25 6.05 -8.79
N ASP A 195 -7.28 6.93 -8.99
CA ASP A 195 -6.47 7.01 -10.19
C ASP A 195 -5.13 6.27 -10.02
N MET A 196 -4.42 6.07 -11.13
CA MET A 196 -3.10 5.47 -11.14
C MET A 196 -2.13 6.28 -12.01
N GLY A 197 -0.95 6.51 -11.45
CA GLY A 197 0.19 7.13 -12.10
C GLY A 197 1.26 6.12 -12.44
N HIS A 198 2.08 6.47 -13.42
CA HIS A 198 3.25 5.72 -13.86
C HIS A 198 4.43 6.66 -13.99
N VAL A 199 5.60 6.19 -13.56
CA VAL A 199 6.89 6.81 -13.88
C VAL A 199 7.87 5.71 -14.25
N PHE A 200 8.72 5.97 -15.25
CA PHE A 200 9.90 5.16 -15.50
C PHE A 200 11.09 5.76 -14.76
N LEU A 201 11.72 5.00 -13.87
CA LEU A 201 12.91 5.42 -13.15
C LEU A 201 14.14 5.14 -14.00
N ASN A 202 15.05 6.10 -14.10
CA ASN A 202 16.35 5.93 -14.75
C ASN A 202 17.48 6.31 -13.79
N ASP A 203 17.70 5.44 -12.79
CA ASP A 203 18.52 5.70 -11.60
C ASP A 203 17.97 6.79 -10.66
N ASP A 204 16.71 7.16 -10.87
CA ASP A 204 15.98 8.14 -10.07
C ASP A 204 15.50 7.56 -8.73
N THR A 205 15.07 8.46 -7.84
CA THR A 205 14.43 8.10 -6.58
C THR A 205 13.07 8.79 -6.45
N ILE A 206 12.04 8.00 -6.14
CA ILE A 206 10.70 8.47 -5.78
C ILE A 206 10.40 8.03 -4.35
N TYR A 207 9.87 8.97 -3.56
CA TYR A 207 9.30 8.69 -2.25
C TYR A 207 7.79 8.57 -2.39
N LEU A 208 7.18 7.55 -1.77
CA LEU A 208 5.74 7.32 -1.84
C LEU A 208 5.19 7.07 -0.44
N GLN A 209 3.92 7.38 -0.21
CA GLN A 209 3.18 6.70 0.86
C GLN A 209 3.14 5.19 0.56
N ASN A 210 3.28 4.36 1.59
CA ASN A 210 3.27 2.91 1.40
C ASN A 210 1.98 2.39 0.75
N SER A 211 0.85 3.01 1.08
CA SER A 211 -0.47 2.67 0.54
C SER A 211 -0.67 3.09 -0.91
N ALA A 212 0.25 3.87 -1.48
CA ALA A 212 0.22 4.28 -2.88
C ALA A 212 0.94 3.28 -3.78
N PHE A 213 1.77 2.37 -3.27
CA PHE A 213 2.54 1.45 -4.11
C PHE A 213 1.63 0.42 -4.77
N VAL A 214 1.69 0.30 -6.11
CA VAL A 214 0.92 -0.70 -6.86
C VAL A 214 1.83 -1.77 -7.45
N ALA A 215 2.80 -1.36 -8.25
CA ALA A 215 3.69 -2.30 -8.92
C ALA A 215 5.04 -1.65 -9.27
N ALA A 216 6.06 -2.46 -9.47
CA ALA A 216 7.34 -1.99 -9.98
C ALA A 216 8.10 -3.06 -10.75
N GLY A 217 9.00 -2.59 -11.62
CA GLY A 217 9.96 -3.41 -12.34
C GLY A 217 10.91 -4.20 -11.43
N PRO A 218 11.61 -5.20 -11.99
CA PRO A 218 12.48 -6.10 -11.25
C PRO A 218 13.68 -5.39 -10.62
N GLU A 219 14.14 -4.30 -11.22
CA GLU A 219 15.33 -3.54 -10.81
C GLU A 219 15.01 -2.33 -9.90
N VAL A 220 13.73 -2.00 -9.73
CA VAL A 220 13.30 -0.95 -8.79
C VAL A 220 13.31 -1.48 -7.36
N GLU A 221 14.23 -0.99 -6.54
CA GLU A 221 14.31 -1.32 -5.12
C GLU A 221 13.28 -0.53 -4.31
N VAL A 222 12.37 -1.26 -3.65
CA VAL A 222 11.32 -0.67 -2.79
C VAL A 222 11.67 -0.90 -1.32
N GLU A 223 12.00 0.18 -0.60
CA GLU A 223 12.51 0.13 0.76
C GLU A 223 11.63 0.91 1.72
N SER A 224 11.35 0.32 2.88
CA SER A 224 10.63 0.98 3.98
C SER A 224 11.53 1.64 5.03
N LYS A 225 12.85 1.64 4.77
CA LYS A 225 13.88 2.27 5.60
C LYS A 225 15.07 2.68 4.73
N TRP A 226 15.47 3.94 4.85
CA TRP A 226 16.69 4.47 4.26
C TRP A 226 17.25 5.57 5.17
N GLN A 227 18.53 5.95 4.97
CA GLN A 227 19.22 6.94 5.81
C GLN A 227 18.53 8.33 5.82
N GLY A 228 17.72 8.66 4.82
CA GLY A 228 16.97 9.93 4.75
C GLY A 228 15.67 9.93 5.55
N LEU A 229 15.07 8.77 5.84
CA LEU A 229 13.77 8.66 6.52
C LEU A 229 13.80 9.21 7.95
N THR A 230 14.95 9.14 8.62
CA THR A 230 15.11 9.63 10.02
C THR A 230 15.07 11.16 10.13
N LYS A 231 15.23 11.91 9.03
CA LYS A 231 15.22 13.38 9.08
C LYS A 231 13.82 13.98 9.27
N GLY A 232 12.74 13.22 9.07
CA GLY A 232 11.37 13.74 9.09
C GLY A 232 10.33 12.99 9.93
N PHE A 233 10.66 11.84 10.53
CA PHE A 233 9.64 10.87 10.98
C PHE A 233 9.42 10.70 12.49
N PHE A 234 9.97 11.56 13.34
CA PHE A 234 9.89 11.43 14.81
C PHE A 234 8.64 12.05 15.46
N SER A 235 7.48 12.01 14.79
CA SER A 235 6.31 12.81 15.19
C SER A 235 5.10 12.00 15.71
N GLY A 236 5.10 10.67 15.59
CA GLY A 236 3.94 9.84 16.00
C GLY A 236 2.78 9.91 14.99
N GLU A 237 3.11 10.08 13.70
CA GLU A 237 2.18 10.37 12.60
C GLU A 237 1.83 9.17 11.72
N SER A 238 0.77 9.32 10.92
CA SER A 238 0.24 8.36 9.94
C SER A 238 0.96 8.34 8.58
N LEU A 239 1.97 9.19 8.34
CA LEU A 239 2.62 9.35 7.03
C LEU A 239 3.67 8.28 6.70
N PHE A 240 3.34 6.99 6.62
CA PHE A 240 4.39 5.99 6.40
C PHE A 240 4.97 6.02 4.97
N LEU A 241 6.17 6.58 4.82
CA LEU A 241 6.86 6.71 3.54
C LEU A 241 7.75 5.50 3.20
N ILE A 242 7.81 5.20 1.92
CA ILE A 242 8.66 4.19 1.29
C ILE A 242 9.51 4.88 0.21
N ARG A 243 10.65 4.28 -0.12
CA ARG A 243 11.55 4.75 -1.18
C ARG A 243 11.58 3.73 -2.31
N ALA A 244 11.28 4.16 -3.52
CA ALA A 244 11.51 3.42 -4.75
C ALA A 244 12.73 4.02 -5.46
N LYS A 245 13.75 3.22 -5.75
CA LYS A 245 14.98 3.66 -6.42
C LYS A 245 15.47 2.62 -7.41
N GLY A 246 16.04 3.06 -8.54
CA GLY A 246 16.74 2.19 -9.48
C GLY A 246 16.33 2.48 -10.91
N GLN A 247 16.35 1.46 -11.75
CA GLN A 247 15.92 1.55 -13.14
C GLN A 247 14.65 0.70 -13.36
N GLY A 248 13.68 1.22 -14.10
CA GLY A 248 12.47 0.49 -14.48
C GLY A 248 11.16 1.17 -14.06
N ASP A 249 10.05 0.51 -14.38
CA ASP A 249 8.71 1.03 -14.13
C ASP A 249 8.35 1.09 -12.65
N LEU A 250 7.60 2.12 -12.29
CA LEU A 250 6.92 2.27 -11.01
C LEU A 250 5.50 2.76 -11.24
N TRP A 251 4.53 2.01 -10.75
CA TRP A 251 3.10 2.37 -10.74
C TRP A 251 2.63 2.62 -9.32
N PHE A 252 1.81 3.65 -9.15
CA PHE A 252 1.25 4.04 -7.87
C PHE A 252 -0.17 4.58 -7.99
N ASN A 253 -1.01 4.33 -7.00
CA ASN A 253 -2.43 4.72 -6.99
C ASN A 253 -2.73 5.87 -6.02
N THR A 254 -3.94 6.39 -6.14
CA THR A 254 -4.52 7.40 -5.24
C THR A 254 -5.85 6.94 -4.67
N TYR A 255 -6.27 7.56 -3.57
CA TYR A 255 -7.68 7.59 -3.16
C TYR A 255 -8.36 8.83 -3.74
N GLY A 256 -9.32 8.64 -4.66
CA GLY A 256 -9.85 9.70 -5.52
C GLY A 256 -8.89 10.06 -6.65
N ALA A 257 -9.08 11.23 -7.28
CA ALA A 257 -8.25 11.69 -8.39
C ALA A 257 -6.81 12.06 -7.96
N MET A 258 -5.87 11.90 -8.90
CA MET A 258 -4.48 12.33 -8.79
C MET A 258 -4.29 13.76 -9.32
N ILE A 259 -3.51 14.57 -8.61
CA ILE A 259 -3.10 15.91 -9.04
C ILE A 259 -1.58 16.00 -8.94
N GLU A 260 -0.93 16.40 -10.05
CA GLU A 260 0.50 16.66 -10.08
C GLU A 260 0.79 18.14 -9.82
N ILE A 261 1.81 18.39 -9.01
CA ILE A 261 2.23 19.75 -8.65
C ILE A 261 3.73 19.86 -8.85
N ASP A 262 4.13 20.71 -9.78
CA ASP A 262 5.53 21.11 -9.94
C ASP A 262 5.86 22.14 -8.86
N VAL A 263 6.77 21.79 -7.97
CA VAL A 263 7.21 22.61 -6.84
C VAL A 263 8.50 23.32 -7.22
N LYS A 264 8.51 24.65 -7.04
CA LYS A 264 9.69 25.51 -7.14
C LYS A 264 9.75 26.43 -5.94
N GLY A 265 10.65 26.13 -5.00
CA GLY A 265 10.70 26.76 -3.68
C GLY A 265 9.87 26.01 -2.66
N ASP A 266 9.11 26.74 -1.83
CA ASP A 266 8.38 26.16 -0.71
C ASP A 266 6.94 25.79 -1.08
N TYR A 267 6.49 24.62 -0.64
CA TYR A 267 5.10 24.18 -0.81
C TYR A 267 4.61 23.40 0.41
N VAL A 268 3.32 23.48 0.73
CA VAL A 268 2.75 22.81 1.91
C VAL A 268 1.60 21.92 1.49
N VAL A 269 1.63 20.66 1.94
CA VAL A 269 0.60 19.66 1.65
C VAL A 269 0.18 18.99 2.96
N ASP A 270 -1.11 18.70 3.10
CA ASP A 270 -1.59 17.81 4.16
C ASP A 270 -0.91 16.44 4.06
N THR A 271 -0.49 15.87 5.19
CA THR A 271 0.24 14.59 5.16
C THR A 271 -0.60 13.43 4.60
N GLY A 272 -1.91 13.42 4.83
CA GLY A 272 -2.85 12.42 4.31
C GLY A 272 -3.15 12.55 2.82
N ASN A 273 -2.80 13.69 2.19
CA ASN A 273 -3.01 13.92 0.76
C ASN A 273 -1.77 13.68 -0.10
N ILE A 274 -0.60 13.44 0.49
CA ILE A 274 0.63 13.16 -0.25
C ILE A 274 0.59 11.73 -0.79
N VAL A 275 0.84 11.54 -2.08
CA VAL A 275 0.92 10.23 -2.71
C VAL A 275 2.38 9.85 -2.94
N ALA A 276 3.10 10.71 -3.67
CA ALA A 276 4.49 10.53 -4.00
C ALA A 276 5.19 11.87 -4.22
N PHE A 277 6.53 11.88 -4.20
CA PHE A 277 7.35 13.04 -4.56
C PHE A 277 8.77 12.65 -5.00
N THR A 278 9.38 13.50 -5.82
CA THR A 278 10.74 13.32 -6.34
C THR A 278 11.82 13.69 -5.32
N ASP A 279 13.03 13.16 -5.48
CA ASP A 279 14.17 13.39 -4.59
C ASP A 279 14.79 14.80 -4.64
N GLY A 280 14.44 15.62 -5.64
CA GLY A 280 14.76 17.05 -5.68
C GLY A 280 14.06 17.91 -4.61
N LEU A 281 13.13 17.33 -3.83
CA LEU A 281 12.44 18.01 -2.74
C LEU A 281 12.92 17.54 -1.37
N ASP A 282 13.35 18.49 -0.56
CA ASP A 282 13.45 18.32 0.88
C ASP A 282 12.04 18.37 1.49
N TYR A 283 11.81 17.59 2.55
CA TYR A 283 10.50 17.52 3.20
C TYR A 283 10.64 17.58 4.72
N LYS A 284 9.71 18.30 5.36
CA LYS A 284 9.63 18.42 6.81
C LYS A 284 8.19 18.35 7.28
N VAL A 285 7.92 17.38 8.12
CA VAL A 285 6.62 17.19 8.73
C VAL A 285 6.50 18.05 9.98
N SER A 286 5.37 18.77 10.13
CA SER A 286 5.15 19.70 11.23
C SER A 286 3.67 19.78 11.61
N LYS A 287 3.38 19.95 12.91
CA LYS A 287 2.02 20.25 13.37
C LYS A 287 1.53 21.57 12.81
N VAL A 288 0.27 21.60 12.41
CA VAL A 288 -0.41 22.85 12.05
C VAL A 288 -0.71 23.62 13.34
N GLY A 289 0.16 24.56 13.71
CA GLY A 289 -0.12 25.53 14.77
C GLY A 289 0.64 25.38 16.08
N GLY A 290 1.06 26.53 16.64
CA GLY A 290 1.38 26.65 18.06
C GLY A 290 0.13 26.65 18.94
N TYR A 291 0.29 26.93 20.24
CA TYR A 291 -0.74 26.91 21.30
C TYR A 291 -2.06 27.70 21.07
N LYS A 292 -2.31 28.27 19.87
CA LYS A 292 -3.49 29.10 19.58
C LYS A 292 -4.22 28.84 18.25
N SER A 293 -3.83 27.88 17.41
CA SER A 293 -4.53 27.64 16.12
C SER A 293 -5.08 26.22 15.93
N LEU A 294 -5.31 25.50 17.02
CA LEU A 294 -5.70 24.08 17.04
C LEU A 294 -7.19 23.77 16.69
N PHE A 295 -7.93 24.69 16.08
CA PHE A 295 -9.40 24.58 16.02
C PHE A 295 -10.05 24.58 14.63
N PHE A 296 -9.32 24.28 13.53
CA PHE A 296 -9.94 24.36 12.20
C PHE A 296 -9.80 23.19 11.20
N SER A 297 -9.07 22.09 11.44
CA SER A 297 -9.01 21.03 10.40
C SER A 297 -9.22 19.57 10.84
N GLY A 298 -8.96 19.18 12.09
CA GLY A 298 -8.92 17.75 12.45
C GLY A 298 -7.71 16.99 11.87
N GLU A 299 -7.00 17.58 10.90
CA GLU A 299 -5.72 17.15 10.36
C GLU A 299 -4.57 17.70 11.23
N GLY A 300 -3.93 16.83 12.01
CA GLY A 300 -2.97 17.25 13.02
C GLY A 300 -1.62 17.73 12.47
N PHE A 301 -1.31 17.50 11.19
CA PHE A 301 0.04 17.60 10.64
C PHE A 301 0.04 17.95 9.14
N VAL A 302 1.07 18.69 8.72
CA VAL A 302 1.35 19.01 7.30
C VAL A 302 2.80 18.68 6.97
N CYS A 303 3.05 18.34 5.71
CA CYS A 303 4.38 18.27 5.14
C CYS A 303 4.72 19.58 4.43
N ARG A 304 5.90 20.13 4.75
CA ARG A 304 6.48 21.29 4.08
C ARG A 304 7.57 20.78 3.16
N PHE A 305 7.39 21.00 1.86
CA PHE A 305 8.38 20.75 0.84
C PHE A 305 9.19 22.02 0.57
N SER A 306 10.46 21.85 0.22
CA SER A 306 11.33 22.91 -0.28
C SER A 306 12.27 22.34 -1.35
N GLY A 307 12.57 23.10 -2.39
CA GLY A 307 13.49 22.69 -3.47
C GLY A 307 12.84 22.80 -4.85
N GLU A 308 13.27 21.95 -5.78
CA GLU A 308 12.67 21.86 -7.11
C GLU A 308 12.38 20.39 -7.45
N GLY A 309 11.15 20.10 -7.82
CA GLY A 309 10.70 18.74 -8.10
C GLY A 309 9.20 18.64 -8.25
N LYS A 310 8.66 17.43 -8.11
CA LYS A 310 7.24 17.16 -8.28
C LYS A 310 6.66 16.48 -7.05
N VAL A 311 5.44 16.87 -6.69
CA VAL A 311 4.61 16.20 -5.69
C VAL A 311 3.33 15.72 -6.37
N TRP A 312 2.99 14.46 -6.18
CA TRP A 312 1.69 13.91 -6.53
C TRP A 312 0.81 13.91 -5.28
N ILE A 313 -0.40 14.44 -5.40
CA ILE A 313 -1.38 14.46 -4.33
C ILE A 313 -2.66 13.74 -4.73
N GLN A 314 -3.43 13.33 -3.73
CA GLN A 314 -4.75 12.73 -3.90
C GLN A 314 -5.85 13.65 -3.38
N THR A 315 -7.04 13.55 -3.98
CA THR A 315 -8.19 14.41 -3.65
C THR A 315 -9.00 13.92 -2.45
N ARG A 316 -8.78 12.69 -1.97
CA ARG A 316 -9.46 12.12 -0.80
C ARG A 316 -8.44 11.61 0.21
N GLY A 317 -8.73 11.84 1.50
CA GLY A 317 -8.00 11.26 2.62
C GLY A 317 -8.82 10.16 3.29
N VAL A 318 -8.18 9.04 3.62
CA VAL A 318 -8.84 7.92 4.31
C VAL A 318 -9.38 8.37 5.67
N ASP A 319 -8.60 9.13 6.43
CA ASP A 319 -9.00 9.62 7.75
C ASP A 319 -10.20 10.58 7.68
N ALA A 320 -10.21 11.49 6.70
CA ALA A 320 -11.34 12.39 6.45
C ALA A 320 -12.61 11.58 6.09
N PHE A 321 -12.47 10.55 5.25
CA PHE A 321 -13.59 9.68 4.90
C PHE A 321 -14.11 8.86 6.09
N LEU A 322 -13.21 8.28 6.90
CA LEU A 322 -13.58 7.53 8.10
C LEU A 322 -14.25 8.42 9.14
N SER A 323 -13.76 9.65 9.32
CA SER A 323 -14.38 10.65 10.19
C SER A 323 -15.80 11.01 9.75
N TRP A 324 -15.99 11.22 8.45
CA TRP A 324 -17.31 11.48 7.86
C TRP A 324 -18.25 10.27 7.98
N LEU A 325 -17.74 9.05 7.83
CA LEU A 325 -18.52 7.81 7.93
C LEU A 325 -18.86 7.45 9.39
N HIS A 326 -18.03 7.84 10.35
CA HIS A 326 -18.11 7.42 11.75
C HIS A 326 -19.49 7.60 12.40
N PRO A 327 -20.25 8.70 12.19
CA PRO A 327 -21.59 8.86 12.75
C PRO A 327 -22.63 7.85 12.24
N TYR A 328 -22.42 7.27 11.05
CA TYR A 328 -23.36 6.36 10.39
C TYR A 328 -23.11 4.89 10.72
N ARG A 329 -22.01 4.56 11.43
CA ARG A 329 -21.72 3.18 11.82
C ARG A 329 -22.70 2.73 12.92
N PRO A 330 -23.12 1.45 12.93
CA PRO A 330 -23.88 0.89 14.05
C PRO A 330 -23.12 1.09 15.37
N ALA A 331 -23.75 1.76 16.34
CA ALA A 331 -23.25 1.83 17.70
C ALA A 331 -23.88 0.68 18.52
N PRO A 332 -23.10 -0.03 19.35
CA PRO A 332 -23.69 -1.00 20.27
C PRO A 332 -24.73 -0.29 21.15
N LYS A 333 -25.95 -0.86 21.24
CA LYS A 333 -26.96 -0.37 22.17
C LYS A 333 -26.35 -0.43 23.57
N LYS A 334 -26.30 0.70 24.28
CA LYS A 334 -26.03 0.70 25.71
C LYS A 334 -27.18 -0.06 26.37
N GLY A 335 -26.92 -1.31 26.76
CA GLY A 335 -27.78 -2.08 27.66
C GLY A 335 -27.66 -1.58 29.08
#